data_AF-A0A4R7JHP7-F1
#
_entry.id   AF-A0A4R7JHP7-F1
#
_cell.length_a   1.000
_cell.length_b   1.000
_cell.length_c   1.000
_cell.angle_alpha   90.00
_cell.angle_beta   90.00
_cell.angle_gamma   90.00
#
_symmetry.space_group_name_H-M   'P 1'
#
loop_
_entity.id
_entity.type
_entity.pdbx_description
1 polymer ?
#
loop_
_entity_poly.entity_id
_entity_poly.type
_entity_poly.pdbx_seq_one_letter_code
_entity_poly.pdbx_strand_id
1 'polypeptide(L)'
;MEPKRPALPVTAAAAVAVLLLPLTACGGDASADGDGSTVTVTVGYQSRTINTVTAGTLLRSLGYFEKQLASLGDGVTYKVDWQDYATGAPITAQMTAGKIDIGSMGDFPLLINAARGKQLGKPTRMVSVTGYNLRGGLNTIVVPTGSSLASLKDLKGKKVSTSVGSAADGTLVRALRRAGLDPAEDIEKLNQQPAVGASALDSGSADALSQFVAWPGLLARQGKAKALYDGAQLNLPTFHGVTAVEDFAKKRPAVLEAFLKAQAQATAYLDAHPVAAAEKVAKATGLPAETVYLYNGAQGIATFDPAIRPQLVDALKEDVSVLKDAKLTGDVDVDAFVDDRYVKKALGPAEYAERLAATPPEPAGEVWPKGAHKSVPFASPDALLRHLAGHRDEVRAAYVPDATTGTLWFADQAVWVADGGRLLPFVAPETARAYLAGHGGARVVTYAEALERAS
;
A
#
# COMPACT_ATOMS: atom_id res chain seq x y z
N MET A 1 51.03 -12.63 44.67
CA MET A 1 52.30 -13.36 44.47
C MET A 1 52.33 -13.85 43.02
N GLU A 2 53.02 -13.10 42.15
CA GLU A 2 53.54 -13.63 40.89
C GLU A 2 54.57 -14.74 41.17
N PRO A 3 54.86 -15.60 40.18
CA PRO A 3 56.20 -15.49 39.61
C PRO A 3 56.29 -15.65 38.07
N LYS A 4 56.91 -14.64 37.46
CA LYS A 4 58.04 -14.65 36.50
C LYS A 4 58.16 -15.75 35.44
N ARG A 5 58.18 -15.26 34.19
CA ARG A 5 58.75 -15.86 32.97
C ARG A 5 60.25 -16.17 33.07
N PRO A 6 60.77 -17.04 32.19
CA PRO A 6 62.01 -16.78 31.46
C PRO A 6 61.81 -16.79 29.92
N ALA A 7 62.81 -16.28 29.20
CA ALA A 7 62.76 -15.86 27.80
C ALA A 7 63.77 -16.61 26.89
N LEU A 8 63.39 -16.78 25.60
CA LEU A 8 64.19 -16.78 24.32
C LEU A 8 65.25 -17.89 24.06
N PRO A 9 65.48 -18.34 22.79
CA PRO A 9 65.93 -17.48 21.67
C PRO A 9 65.32 -17.74 20.27
N VAL A 10 65.84 -16.93 19.34
CA VAL A 10 65.43 -16.56 17.97
C VAL A 10 65.88 -17.55 16.87
N THR A 11 65.29 -17.39 15.67
CA THR A 11 65.65 -17.85 14.29
C THR A 11 64.72 -18.97 13.76
N ALA A 12 64.18 -18.95 12.54
CA ALA A 12 64.57 -18.27 11.31
C ALA A 12 63.35 -17.83 10.47
N ALA A 13 63.56 -16.76 9.69
CA ALA A 13 62.63 -16.21 8.72
C ALA A 13 62.49 -17.12 7.49
N ALA A 14 61.26 -17.36 7.04
CA ALA A 14 60.97 -17.84 5.69
C ALA A 14 59.99 -16.85 5.03
N ALA A 15 60.50 -16.19 4.00
CA ALA A 15 59.78 -15.23 3.18
C ALA A 15 58.70 -15.95 2.35
N VAL A 16 57.43 -15.54 2.52
CA VAL A 16 56.36 -15.91 1.59
C VAL A 16 56.10 -14.70 0.70
N ALA A 17 56.43 -14.86 -0.58
CA ALA A 17 56.18 -13.89 -1.62
C ALA A 17 54.66 -13.71 -1.81
N VAL A 18 54.16 -12.51 -1.52
CA VAL A 18 52.80 -12.09 -1.85
C VAL A 18 52.75 -11.77 -3.34
N LEU A 19 52.15 -12.66 -4.14
CA LEU A 19 51.73 -12.33 -5.50
C LEU A 19 50.48 -11.46 -5.43
N LEU A 20 50.66 -10.16 -5.68
CA LEU A 20 49.60 -9.20 -5.97
C LEU A 20 49.04 -9.48 -7.38
N LEU A 21 47.85 -10.07 -7.45
CA LEU A 21 47.02 -10.05 -8.67
C LEU A 21 46.06 -8.85 -8.59
N PRO A 22 46.00 -8.00 -9.63
CA PRO A 22 45.04 -6.91 -9.67
C PRO A 22 43.65 -7.49 -9.99
N LEU A 23 42.73 -7.41 -9.03
CA LEU A 23 41.29 -7.58 -9.30
C LEU A 23 40.81 -6.33 -10.04
N THR A 24 40.81 -6.39 -11.36
CA THR A 24 40.06 -5.49 -12.23
C THR A 24 38.57 -5.71 -11.98
N ALA A 25 37.98 -4.87 -11.13
CA ALA A 25 36.54 -4.75 -10.98
C ALA A 25 35.96 -4.06 -12.21
N CYS A 26 35.59 -4.84 -13.23
CA CYS A 26 34.75 -4.38 -14.33
C CYS A 26 33.30 -4.27 -13.86
N GLY A 27 32.68 -3.13 -14.19
CA GLY A 27 31.30 -2.80 -13.87
C GLY A 27 30.28 -3.76 -14.49
N GLY A 28 29.12 -3.83 -13.85
CA GLY A 28 28.00 -4.68 -14.22
C GLY A 28 27.38 -4.30 -15.55
N ASP A 29 27.81 -5.02 -16.60
CA ASP A 29 26.91 -5.46 -17.65
C ASP A 29 26.09 -6.64 -17.12
N ALA A 30 24.85 -6.77 -17.60
CA ALA A 30 24.00 -7.92 -17.31
C ALA A 30 24.76 -9.21 -17.68
N SER A 31 25.22 -9.96 -16.69
CA SER A 31 25.90 -11.23 -16.90
C SER A 31 24.94 -12.22 -17.54
N ALA A 32 25.19 -12.53 -18.80
CA ALA A 32 24.71 -13.75 -19.44
C ALA A 32 25.58 -14.90 -18.93
N ASP A 33 25.09 -15.63 -17.93
CA ASP A 33 25.69 -16.92 -17.57
C ASP A 33 25.36 -17.94 -18.68
N GLY A 34 26.41 -18.51 -19.26
CA GLY A 34 26.31 -19.49 -20.35
C GLY A 34 25.89 -20.86 -19.84
N ASP A 35 24.71 -21.30 -20.25
CA ASP A 35 24.45 -22.43 -21.16
C ASP A 35 22.93 -22.45 -21.41
N GLY A 36 22.48 -21.90 -22.55
CA GLY A 36 21.07 -21.59 -22.83
C GLY A 36 20.60 -20.27 -22.19
N SER A 37 20.72 -19.16 -22.93
CA SER A 37 20.55 -17.77 -22.45
C SER A 37 19.21 -17.50 -21.74
N THR A 38 19.20 -17.62 -20.41
CA THR A 38 18.06 -17.26 -19.57
C THR A 38 18.11 -15.78 -19.21
N VAL A 39 17.09 -15.02 -19.56
CA VAL A 39 16.94 -13.61 -19.15
C VAL A 39 16.16 -13.57 -17.84
N THR A 40 16.79 -13.06 -16.79
CA THR A 40 16.10 -12.79 -15.52
C THR A 40 15.45 -11.42 -15.58
N VAL A 41 14.17 -11.34 -15.23
CA VAL A 41 13.41 -10.10 -15.07
C VAL A 41 13.08 -9.95 -13.59
N THR A 42 13.57 -8.89 -12.96
CA THR A 42 13.39 -8.70 -11.52
C THR A 42 12.26 -7.72 -11.23
N VAL A 43 11.28 -8.17 -10.43
CA VAL A 43 10.12 -7.39 -10.01
C VAL A 43 10.17 -7.12 -8.51
N GLY A 44 10.26 -5.86 -8.14
CA GLY A 44 10.14 -5.38 -6.75
C GLY A 44 8.69 -5.07 -6.40
N TYR A 45 8.17 -5.67 -5.33
CA TYR A 45 6.79 -5.45 -4.89
C TYR A 45 6.67 -5.45 -3.37
N GLN A 46 5.51 -5.05 -2.86
CA GLN A 46 5.22 -5.00 -1.43
C GLN A 46 4.14 -6.02 -1.06
N SER A 47 4.52 -7.21 -0.59
CA SER A 47 3.60 -8.34 -0.46
C SER A 47 2.40 -8.05 0.46
N ARG A 48 2.63 -7.30 1.55
CA ARG A 48 1.63 -6.93 2.57
C ARG A 48 0.97 -5.57 2.35
N THR A 49 1.27 -4.90 1.24
CA THR A 49 0.61 -3.64 0.82
C THR A 49 -0.43 -3.98 -0.24
N ILE A 50 -1.65 -4.24 0.21
CA ILE A 50 -2.66 -4.98 -0.57
C ILE A 50 -3.22 -4.24 -1.80
N ASN A 51 -3.06 -2.93 -1.88
CA ASN A 51 -3.36 -2.14 -3.08
C ASN A 51 -2.27 -2.24 -4.18
N THR A 52 -1.20 -3.03 -3.97
CA THR A 52 -0.22 -3.41 -5.00
C THR A 52 -0.43 -4.82 -5.57
N VAL A 53 -1.42 -5.59 -5.09
CA VAL A 53 -1.47 -7.04 -5.33
C VAL A 53 -1.56 -7.42 -6.80
N THR A 54 -2.17 -6.58 -7.64
CA THR A 54 -2.32 -6.80 -9.09
C THR A 54 -1.02 -6.65 -9.87
N ALA A 55 0.03 -6.08 -9.27
CA ALA A 55 1.40 -6.01 -9.80
C ALA A 55 2.42 -6.69 -8.86
N GLY A 56 1.95 -7.60 -8.01
CA GLY A 56 2.76 -8.24 -6.98
C GLY A 56 2.13 -9.55 -6.51
N THR A 57 1.68 -9.61 -5.26
CA THR A 57 1.23 -10.85 -4.60
C THR A 57 0.21 -11.67 -5.39
N LEU A 58 -0.86 -11.05 -5.87
CA LEU A 58 -1.92 -11.75 -6.60
C LEU A 58 -1.42 -12.16 -7.99
N LEU A 59 -0.78 -11.24 -8.71
CA LEU A 59 -0.19 -11.50 -10.02
C LEU A 59 0.78 -12.70 -10.00
N ARG A 60 1.75 -12.67 -9.08
CA ARG A 60 2.69 -13.76 -8.82
C ARG A 60 1.96 -15.06 -8.48
N SER A 61 0.96 -14.99 -7.61
CA SER A 61 0.21 -16.17 -7.20
C SER A 61 -0.58 -16.78 -8.36
N LEU A 62 -1.04 -16.00 -9.33
CA LEU A 62 -1.77 -16.48 -10.52
C LEU A 62 -0.82 -17.00 -11.61
N GLY A 63 0.46 -16.63 -11.55
CA GLY A 63 1.49 -16.99 -12.52
C GLY A 63 1.24 -16.39 -13.90
N TYR A 64 0.48 -15.30 -13.99
CA TYR A 64 0.11 -14.71 -15.27
C TYR A 64 1.31 -14.08 -15.98
N PHE A 65 2.26 -13.51 -15.24
CA PHE A 65 3.41 -12.88 -15.87
C PHE A 65 4.31 -13.92 -16.55
N GLU A 66 4.61 -15.02 -15.85
CA GLU A 66 5.38 -16.14 -16.39
C GLU A 66 4.70 -16.75 -17.62
N LYS A 67 3.36 -16.87 -17.61
CA LYS A 67 2.58 -17.34 -18.78
C LYS A 67 2.66 -16.37 -19.97
N GLN A 68 2.57 -15.06 -19.72
CA GLN A 68 2.70 -14.05 -20.77
C GLN A 68 4.11 -14.09 -21.38
N LEU A 69 5.15 -14.25 -20.57
CA LEU A 69 6.54 -14.39 -21.06
C LEU A 69 6.74 -15.65 -21.88
N ALA A 70 6.23 -16.79 -21.42
CA ALA A 70 6.30 -18.06 -22.17
C ALA A 70 5.57 -17.98 -23.53
N SER A 71 4.58 -17.09 -23.65
CA SER A 71 3.79 -16.90 -24.87
C SER A 71 4.45 -15.95 -25.89
N LEU A 72 5.57 -15.30 -25.56
CA LEU A 72 6.27 -14.40 -26.48
C LEU A 72 6.87 -15.14 -27.69
N GLY A 73 7.28 -16.40 -27.52
CA GLY A 73 7.75 -17.26 -28.62
C GLY A 73 8.99 -16.74 -29.35
N ASP A 74 9.79 -15.87 -28.72
CA ASP A 74 10.97 -15.21 -29.30
C ASP A 74 12.27 -16.02 -29.13
N GLY A 75 12.17 -17.27 -28.65
CA GLY A 75 13.30 -18.16 -28.41
C GLY A 75 14.10 -17.82 -27.15
N VAL A 76 13.67 -16.85 -26.35
CA VAL A 76 14.32 -16.48 -25.08
C VAL A 76 13.69 -17.26 -23.93
N THR A 77 14.52 -17.84 -23.05
CA THR A 77 14.03 -18.40 -21.79
C THR A 77 13.98 -17.28 -20.75
N TYR A 78 12.81 -17.03 -20.16
CA TYR A 78 12.64 -16.02 -19.12
C TYR A 78 12.53 -16.64 -17.74
N LYS A 79 13.16 -16.00 -16.76
CA LYS A 79 12.97 -16.25 -15.33
C LYS A 79 12.49 -14.97 -14.67
N VAL A 80 11.45 -15.05 -13.84
CA VAL A 80 11.02 -13.90 -13.03
C VAL A 80 11.61 -14.04 -11.63
N ASP A 81 12.35 -13.02 -11.19
CA ASP A 81 12.79 -12.88 -9.79
C ASP A 81 11.87 -11.91 -9.06
N TRP A 82 11.07 -12.43 -8.12
CA TRP A 82 10.12 -11.64 -7.34
C TRP A 82 10.75 -11.25 -6.00
N GLN A 83 11.03 -9.96 -5.82
CA GLN A 83 11.65 -9.43 -4.62
C GLN A 83 10.63 -8.66 -3.77
N ASP A 84 10.42 -9.15 -2.55
CA ASP A 84 9.44 -8.60 -1.60
C ASP A 84 10.08 -7.58 -0.65
N TYR A 85 9.38 -6.46 -0.43
CA TYR A 85 9.81 -5.37 0.43
C TYR A 85 8.68 -4.83 1.30
N ALA A 86 9.03 -4.30 2.48
CA ALA A 86 8.04 -3.74 3.40
C ALA A 86 7.50 -2.38 2.96
N THR A 87 8.28 -1.60 2.20
CA THR A 87 7.93 -0.23 1.77
C THR A 87 8.50 0.05 0.37
N GLY A 88 8.10 1.15 -0.26
CA GLY A 88 8.64 1.56 -1.56
C GLY A 88 10.09 2.07 -1.51
N ALA A 89 10.54 2.63 -0.39
CA ALA A 89 11.91 3.15 -0.23
C ALA A 89 13.02 2.13 -0.55
N PRO A 90 13.00 0.87 -0.03
CA PRO A 90 13.96 -0.14 -0.44
C PRO A 90 13.79 -0.56 -1.90
N ILE A 91 12.59 -0.59 -2.47
CA ILE A 91 12.42 -0.86 -3.92
C ILE A 91 13.15 0.23 -4.72
N THR A 92 12.98 1.50 -4.36
CA THR A 92 13.70 2.61 -4.97
C THR A 92 15.22 2.46 -4.89
N ALA A 93 15.74 2.08 -3.72
CA ALA A 93 17.17 1.85 -3.54
C ALA A 93 17.70 0.71 -4.43
N GLN A 94 16.94 -0.39 -4.57
CA GLN A 94 17.35 -1.54 -5.36
C GLN A 94 17.22 -1.29 -6.88
N MET A 95 16.18 -0.58 -7.32
CA MET A 95 16.08 -0.11 -8.72
C MET A 95 17.27 0.80 -9.08
N THR A 96 17.59 1.74 -8.19
CA THR A 96 18.74 2.63 -8.36
C THR A 96 20.06 1.86 -8.46
N ALA A 97 20.19 0.80 -7.66
CA ALA A 97 21.33 -0.11 -7.70
C ALA A 97 21.36 -1.03 -8.94
N GLY A 98 20.36 -0.98 -9.82
CA GLY A 98 20.24 -1.85 -10.99
C GLY A 98 19.86 -3.28 -10.67
N LYS A 99 19.23 -3.52 -9.52
CA LYS A 99 18.82 -4.86 -9.06
C LYS A 99 17.36 -5.19 -9.32
N ILE A 100 16.54 -4.20 -9.68
CA ILE A 100 15.12 -4.34 -9.99
C ILE A 100 14.83 -3.63 -11.31
N ASP A 101 14.14 -4.33 -12.22
CA ASP A 101 13.75 -3.81 -13.53
C ASP A 101 12.38 -3.10 -13.47
N ILE A 102 11.43 -3.70 -12.74
CA ILE A 102 10.05 -3.24 -12.58
C ILE A 102 9.75 -3.14 -11.08
N GLY A 103 9.30 -1.97 -10.61
CA GLY A 103 8.91 -1.73 -9.23
C GLY A 103 7.43 -1.39 -9.10
N SER A 104 6.76 -1.95 -8.09
CA SER A 104 5.38 -1.61 -7.70
C SER A 104 5.37 -0.96 -6.32
N MET A 105 4.99 0.31 -6.23
CA MET A 105 5.05 1.10 -4.99
C MET A 105 4.08 2.28 -4.98
N GLY A 106 3.95 2.96 -3.83
CA GLY A 106 3.09 4.14 -3.67
C GLY A 106 3.52 5.39 -4.43
N ASP A 107 2.58 6.29 -4.64
CA ASP A 107 2.74 7.66 -5.15
C ASP A 107 4.01 8.40 -4.65
N PHE A 108 4.23 8.49 -3.34
CA PHE A 108 5.41 9.15 -2.77
C PHE A 108 6.75 8.46 -3.15
N PRO A 109 6.94 7.15 -2.93
CA PRO A 109 8.17 6.49 -3.36
C PRO A 109 8.36 6.42 -4.88
N LEU A 110 7.29 6.48 -5.69
CA LEU A 110 7.39 6.65 -7.15
C LEU A 110 8.10 7.98 -7.51
N LEU A 111 7.75 9.09 -6.85
CA LEU A 111 8.41 10.37 -7.04
C LEU A 111 9.87 10.35 -6.58
N ILE A 112 10.14 9.74 -5.42
CA ILE A 112 11.52 9.57 -4.93
C ILE A 112 12.33 8.74 -5.95
N ASN A 113 11.73 7.67 -6.50
CA ASN A 113 12.34 6.83 -7.51
C ASN A 113 12.67 7.63 -8.79
N ALA A 114 11.72 8.40 -9.31
CA ALA A 114 11.91 9.25 -10.48
C ALA A 114 13.07 10.25 -10.28
N ALA A 115 13.08 10.92 -9.13
CA ALA A 115 14.10 11.90 -8.79
C ALA A 115 15.50 11.28 -8.71
N ARG A 116 15.64 10.16 -8.00
CA ARG A 116 16.92 9.45 -7.83
C ARG A 116 17.40 8.84 -9.13
N GLY A 117 16.50 8.24 -9.92
CA GLY A 117 16.81 7.72 -11.24
C GLY A 117 17.38 8.80 -12.15
N LYS A 118 16.73 9.97 -12.22
CA LYS A 118 17.23 11.13 -12.99
C LYS A 118 18.59 11.61 -12.49
N GLN A 119 18.75 11.77 -11.17
CA GLN A 119 20.01 12.22 -10.55
C GLN A 119 21.19 11.29 -10.90
N LEU A 120 20.94 9.99 -11.04
CA LEU A 120 21.96 8.97 -11.24
C LEU A 120 22.10 8.51 -12.70
N GLY A 121 21.45 9.20 -13.63
CA GLY A 121 21.50 8.84 -15.06
C GLY A 121 20.83 7.50 -15.39
N LYS A 122 19.92 7.03 -14.52
CA LYS A 122 19.13 5.80 -14.68
C LYS A 122 17.64 6.12 -14.54
N PRO A 123 17.07 6.92 -15.45
CA PRO A 123 15.68 7.35 -15.34
C PRO A 123 14.72 6.16 -15.35
N THR A 124 13.60 6.34 -14.68
CA THR A 124 12.48 5.40 -14.63
C THR A 124 11.23 6.08 -15.16
N ARG A 125 10.23 5.29 -15.54
CA ARG A 125 8.93 5.78 -16.01
C ARG A 125 7.82 5.09 -15.24
N MET A 126 6.83 5.85 -14.80
CA MET A 126 5.58 5.27 -14.32
C MET A 126 4.76 4.83 -15.53
N VAL A 127 4.40 3.54 -15.57
CA VAL A 127 3.82 2.89 -16.75
C VAL A 127 2.40 2.37 -16.55
N SER A 128 1.94 2.25 -15.30
CA SER A 128 0.55 1.91 -14.95
C SER A 128 0.25 2.26 -13.50
N VAL A 129 -1.04 2.24 -13.15
CA VAL A 129 -1.53 2.29 -11.77
C VAL A 129 -1.83 0.87 -11.28
N THR A 130 -1.79 0.59 -9.99
CA THR A 130 -2.24 -0.69 -9.44
C THR A 130 -3.62 -0.52 -8.82
N GLY A 131 -3.70 0.25 -7.74
CA GLY A 131 -4.93 0.55 -7.02
C GLY A 131 -4.86 1.93 -6.39
N TYR A 132 -6.02 2.59 -6.32
CA TYR A 132 -6.17 3.95 -5.87
C TYR A 132 -7.44 4.14 -5.03
N ASN A 133 -7.52 5.27 -4.33
CA ASN A 133 -8.77 5.79 -3.79
C ASN A 133 -8.79 7.30 -4.04
N LEU A 134 -9.84 7.80 -4.72
CA LEU A 134 -9.91 9.21 -5.15
C LEU A 134 -10.07 10.20 -3.99
N ARG A 135 -10.47 9.72 -2.81
CA ARG A 135 -10.64 10.58 -1.63
C ARG A 135 -9.44 10.54 -0.68
N GLY A 136 -8.64 9.47 -0.72
CA GLY A 136 -7.45 9.29 0.12
C GLY A 136 -7.51 8.13 1.13
N GLY A 137 -8.55 7.29 1.11
CA GLY A 137 -8.88 6.30 2.17
C GLY A 137 -7.91 5.13 2.39
N LEU A 138 -6.78 5.07 1.69
CA LEU A 138 -5.79 3.99 1.81
C LEU A 138 -4.71 4.25 2.88
N ASN A 139 -4.85 5.33 3.63
CA ASN A 139 -3.95 5.70 4.72
C ASN A 139 -4.80 6.10 5.92
N THR A 140 -4.49 5.54 7.08
CA THR A 140 -5.26 5.81 8.31
C THR A 140 -4.30 6.04 9.45
N ILE A 141 -4.62 7.03 10.29
CA ILE A 141 -3.93 7.25 11.55
C ILE A 141 -4.74 6.55 12.63
N VAL A 142 -4.11 5.61 13.34
CA VAL A 142 -4.73 4.85 14.42
C VAL A 142 -4.01 5.09 15.74
N VAL A 143 -4.75 4.93 16.84
CA VAL A 143 -4.24 4.99 18.22
C VAL A 143 -4.67 3.72 18.95
N PRO A 144 -4.06 3.35 20.09
CA PRO A 144 -4.53 2.21 20.88
C PRO A 144 -6.02 2.32 21.23
N THR A 145 -6.74 1.19 21.29
CA THR A 145 -8.19 1.17 21.55
C THR A 145 -8.58 1.95 22.81
N GLY A 146 -7.80 1.78 23.89
CA GLY A 146 -7.98 2.48 25.17
C GLY A 146 -7.43 3.92 25.24
N SER A 147 -6.88 4.45 24.14
CA SER A 147 -6.29 5.79 24.11
C SER A 147 -7.33 6.89 24.34
N SER A 148 -6.95 7.94 25.07
CA SER A 148 -7.73 9.17 25.24
C SER A 148 -7.59 10.15 24.05
N LEU A 149 -6.65 9.89 23.14
CA LEU A 149 -6.49 10.69 21.92
C LEU A 149 -7.74 10.55 21.05
N ALA A 150 -8.35 11.68 20.70
CA ALA A 150 -9.65 11.71 20.06
C ALA A 150 -9.68 12.56 18.78
N SER A 151 -8.66 13.37 18.53
CA SER A 151 -8.49 14.22 17.35
C SER A 151 -7.03 14.33 16.93
N LEU A 152 -6.78 14.84 15.72
CA LEU A 152 -5.42 15.14 15.25
C LEU A 152 -4.67 16.12 16.17
N LYS A 153 -5.38 17.07 16.80
CA LYS A 153 -4.77 18.07 17.69
C LYS A 153 -4.15 17.44 18.93
N ASP A 154 -4.68 16.31 19.37
CA ASP A 154 -4.17 15.58 20.53
C ASP A 154 -2.82 14.91 20.27
N LEU A 155 -2.38 14.85 19.00
CA LEU A 155 -1.06 14.35 18.63
C LEU A 155 0.07 15.31 19.00
N LYS A 156 -0.20 16.55 19.39
CA LYS A 156 0.84 17.50 19.80
C LYS A 156 1.67 16.95 20.97
N GLY A 157 2.98 16.89 20.80
CA GLY A 157 3.96 16.32 21.73
C GLY A 157 3.97 14.79 21.78
N LYS A 158 3.30 14.10 20.85
CA LYS A 158 3.20 12.63 20.82
C LYS A 158 4.17 12.00 19.84
N LYS A 159 4.48 10.73 20.09
CA LYS A 159 5.26 9.87 19.21
C LYS A 159 4.37 9.23 18.17
N VAL A 160 4.59 9.55 16.90
CA VAL A 160 3.81 9.02 15.79
C VAL A 160 4.70 8.15 14.92
N SER A 161 4.43 6.84 14.89
CA SER A 161 5.08 5.92 13.98
C SER A 161 4.55 6.11 12.56
N THR A 162 5.46 6.22 11.59
CA THR A 162 5.12 6.23 10.16
C THR A 162 6.31 5.80 9.32
N SER A 163 6.07 5.43 8.07
CA SER A 163 7.14 5.18 7.10
C SER A 163 7.46 6.48 6.36
N VAL A 164 8.56 7.15 6.72
CA VAL A 164 8.91 8.46 6.15
C VAL A 164 9.10 8.38 4.64
N GLY A 165 8.53 9.36 3.92
CA GLY A 165 8.53 9.37 2.45
C GLY A 165 7.58 8.36 1.80
N SER A 166 6.61 7.84 2.54
CA SER A 166 5.50 7.04 2.00
C SER A 166 4.20 7.85 1.93
N ALA A 167 3.19 7.29 1.24
CA ALA A 167 1.83 7.82 1.22
C ALA A 167 1.26 8.08 2.63
N ALA A 168 1.65 7.27 3.62
CA ALA A 168 1.20 7.40 5.00
C ALA A 168 1.85 8.58 5.74
N ASP A 169 3.12 8.87 5.47
CA ASP A 169 3.81 10.07 6.00
C ASP A 169 3.28 11.32 5.30
N GLY A 170 3.04 11.27 3.99
CA GLY A 170 2.38 12.34 3.24
C GLY A 170 0.99 12.66 3.77
N THR A 171 0.17 11.63 4.02
CA THR A 171 -1.16 11.77 4.63
C THR A 171 -1.06 12.39 6.02
N LEU A 172 -0.14 11.91 6.86
CA LEU A 172 0.09 12.47 8.21
C LEU A 172 0.45 13.95 8.15
N VAL A 173 1.42 14.32 7.31
CA VAL A 173 1.87 15.71 7.13
C VAL A 173 0.71 16.62 6.69
N ARG A 174 -0.05 16.21 5.68
CA ARG A 174 -1.21 16.99 5.18
C ARG A 174 -2.31 17.11 6.24
N ALA A 175 -2.61 16.02 6.95
CA ALA A 175 -3.63 15.99 7.99
C ALA A 175 -3.28 16.92 9.15
N LEU A 176 -2.04 16.84 9.66
CA LEU A 176 -1.55 17.70 10.74
C LEU A 176 -1.56 19.18 10.35
N ARG A 177 -1.10 19.52 9.14
CA ARG A 177 -1.15 20.90 8.61
C ARG A 177 -2.59 21.42 8.57
N ARG A 178 -3.56 20.62 8.11
CA ARG A 178 -4.98 21.00 8.11
C ARG A 178 -5.54 21.17 9.53
N ALA A 179 -5.01 20.45 10.51
CA ALA A 179 -5.37 20.60 11.92
C ALA A 179 -4.68 21.80 12.60
N GLY A 180 -3.82 22.53 11.89
CA GLY A 180 -3.06 23.67 12.42
C GLY A 180 -1.82 23.28 13.23
N LEU A 181 -1.30 22.06 13.03
CA LEU A 181 -0.07 21.57 13.65
C LEU A 181 1.09 21.61 12.66
N ASP A 182 2.30 21.86 13.17
CA ASP A 182 3.54 21.69 12.44
C ASP A 182 4.02 20.22 12.52
N PRO A 183 4.02 19.47 11.40
CA PRO A 183 4.43 18.06 11.41
C PRO A 183 5.91 17.81 11.77
N ALA A 184 6.75 18.84 11.73
CA ALA A 184 8.17 18.74 12.07
C ALA A 184 8.43 19.06 13.56
N GLU A 185 7.67 20.00 14.13
CA GLU A 185 7.93 20.53 15.47
C GLU A 185 6.91 20.06 16.52
N ASP A 186 5.66 19.83 16.13
CA ASP A 186 4.59 19.50 17.08
C ASP A 186 4.50 18.00 17.39
N ILE A 187 5.20 17.11 16.68
CA ILE A 187 5.18 15.67 16.93
C ILE A 187 6.59 15.05 16.83
N GLU A 188 6.81 13.92 17.51
CA GLU A 188 8.01 13.09 17.30
C GLU A 188 7.70 12.01 16.26
N LYS A 189 8.16 12.18 15.02
CA LYS A 189 8.00 11.16 13.97
C LYS A 189 8.99 10.01 14.13
N LEU A 190 8.50 8.81 14.36
CA LEU A 190 9.30 7.59 14.39
C LEU A 190 9.30 6.95 12.99
N ASN A 191 10.43 7.05 12.28
CA ASN A 191 10.57 6.43 10.96
C ASN A 191 10.69 4.90 11.08
N GLN A 192 9.58 4.19 10.87
CA GLN A 192 9.50 2.76 11.08
C GLN A 192 8.79 2.08 9.91
N GLN A 193 9.23 0.85 9.63
CA GLN A 193 8.50 -0.02 8.72
C GLN A 193 7.16 -0.43 9.34
N PRO A 194 6.15 -0.79 8.53
CA PRO A 194 4.80 -1.01 9.02
C PRO A 194 4.68 -2.01 10.18
N ALA A 195 5.34 -3.18 10.08
CA ALA A 195 5.32 -4.19 11.13
C ALA A 195 5.95 -3.70 12.45
N VAL A 196 7.06 -2.96 12.34
CA VAL A 196 7.75 -2.37 13.50
C VAL A 196 6.86 -1.31 14.16
N GLY A 197 6.21 -0.46 13.36
CA GLY A 197 5.28 0.55 13.86
C GLY A 197 4.04 -0.05 14.52
N ALA A 198 3.49 -1.13 13.96
CA ALA A 198 2.40 -1.88 14.57
C ALA A 198 2.78 -2.45 15.94
N SER A 199 3.97 -3.05 16.06
CA SER A 199 4.51 -3.52 17.35
C SER A 199 4.79 -2.37 18.32
N ALA A 200 5.29 -1.24 17.85
CA ALA A 200 5.56 -0.06 18.68
C ALA A 200 4.27 0.56 19.24
N LEU A 201 3.19 0.56 18.47
CA LEU A 201 1.86 0.98 18.93
C LEU A 201 1.34 0.03 20.03
N ASP A 202 1.45 -1.28 19.80
CA ASP A 202 1.01 -2.34 20.72
C ASP A 202 1.79 -2.31 22.05
N SER A 203 3.08 -2.01 22.00
CA SER A 203 3.93 -1.89 23.20
C SER A 203 3.87 -0.53 23.89
N GLY A 204 3.15 0.45 23.33
CA GLY A 204 3.10 1.82 23.83
C GLY A 204 4.39 2.62 23.62
N SER A 205 5.30 2.15 22.76
CA SER A 205 6.50 2.91 22.37
C SER A 205 6.20 3.99 21.31
N ALA A 206 5.06 3.89 20.62
CA ALA A 206 4.44 4.93 19.81
C ALA A 206 3.01 5.21 20.32
N ASP A 207 2.62 6.48 20.38
CA ASP A 207 1.27 6.89 20.81
C ASP A 207 0.24 6.75 19.68
N ALA A 208 0.69 6.85 18.43
CA ALA A 208 -0.11 6.71 17.22
C ALA A 208 0.69 6.05 16.09
N LEU A 209 -0.02 5.47 15.13
CA LEU A 209 0.54 4.91 13.90
C LEU A 209 -0.18 5.52 12.71
N SER A 210 0.54 6.23 11.84
CA SER A 210 0.07 6.60 10.50
C SER A 210 0.64 5.62 9.49
N GLN A 211 -0.22 4.79 8.88
CA GLN A 211 0.23 3.76 7.97
C GLN A 211 -0.73 3.48 6.81
N PHE A 212 -0.16 3.00 5.70
CA PHE A 212 -0.92 2.51 4.55
C PHE A 212 -1.52 1.12 4.81
N VAL A 213 -2.49 0.75 3.98
CA VAL A 213 -3.17 -0.55 4.03
C VAL A 213 -2.19 -1.73 3.98
N ALA A 214 -2.38 -2.82 4.71
CA ALA A 214 -3.57 -3.19 5.48
C ALA A 214 -3.46 -2.94 7.00
N TRP A 215 -2.38 -2.30 7.46
CA TRP A 215 -1.97 -2.31 8.86
C TRP A 215 -2.98 -1.65 9.82
N PRO A 216 -3.56 -0.47 9.52
CA PRO A 216 -4.60 0.10 10.35
C PRO A 216 -5.82 -0.82 10.54
N GLY A 217 -6.33 -1.39 9.45
CA GLY A 217 -7.48 -2.31 9.49
C GLY A 217 -7.15 -3.63 10.19
N LEU A 218 -5.91 -4.13 10.07
CA LEU A 218 -5.44 -5.29 10.82
C LEU A 218 -5.49 -5.05 12.33
N LEU A 219 -4.93 -3.93 12.80
CA LEU A 219 -4.87 -3.58 14.21
C LEU A 219 -6.26 -3.31 14.78
N ALA A 220 -7.15 -2.67 14.01
CA ALA A 220 -8.55 -2.49 14.37
C ALA A 220 -9.26 -3.84 14.55
N ARG A 221 -9.14 -4.75 13.58
CA ARG A 221 -9.73 -6.09 13.65
C ARG A 221 -9.22 -6.91 14.84
N GLN A 222 -7.96 -6.71 15.24
CA GLN A 222 -7.37 -7.37 16.40
C GLN A 222 -7.80 -6.74 17.74
N GLY A 223 -8.61 -5.67 17.72
CA GLY A 223 -8.99 -4.92 18.91
C GLY A 223 -7.86 -4.12 19.54
N LYS A 224 -6.73 -3.95 18.83
CA LYS A 224 -5.52 -3.29 19.33
C LYS A 224 -5.53 -1.79 19.10
N ALA A 225 -6.21 -1.33 18.05
CA ALA A 225 -6.25 0.08 17.69
C ALA A 225 -7.64 0.52 17.25
N LYS A 226 -7.89 1.82 17.32
CA LYS A 226 -9.05 2.51 16.71
C LYS A 226 -8.56 3.62 15.81
N ALA A 227 -9.33 3.94 14.77
CA ALA A 227 -8.99 5.06 13.90
C ALA A 227 -9.13 6.40 14.64
N LEU A 228 -8.09 7.22 14.51
CA LEU A 228 -8.08 8.63 14.89
C LEU A 228 -8.46 9.51 13.69
N TYR A 229 -7.96 9.15 12.51
CA TYR A 229 -8.17 9.90 11.28
C TYR A 229 -8.21 8.98 10.06
N ASP A 230 -9.27 9.11 9.26
CA ASP A 230 -9.38 8.53 7.92
C ASP A 230 -8.78 9.48 6.87
N GLY A 231 -7.81 8.99 6.09
CA GLY A 231 -7.18 9.73 4.98
C GLY A 231 -8.17 10.22 3.92
N ALA A 232 -9.34 9.59 3.77
CA ALA A 232 -10.37 10.05 2.83
C ALA A 232 -10.96 11.43 3.17
N GLN A 233 -10.71 11.93 4.38
CA GLN A 233 -11.06 13.31 4.78
C GLN A 233 -10.18 14.36 4.08
N LEU A 234 -9.03 13.96 3.49
CA LEU A 234 -8.24 14.89 2.68
C LEU A 234 -8.97 15.28 1.40
N ASN A 235 -9.86 14.42 0.88
CA ASN A 235 -10.47 14.54 -0.44
C ASN A 235 -9.41 14.76 -1.52
N LEU A 236 -8.35 13.95 -1.43
CA LEU A 236 -7.21 13.99 -2.32
C LEU A 236 -6.87 12.54 -2.71
N PRO A 237 -6.71 12.24 -4.01
CA PRO A 237 -6.36 10.91 -4.42
C PRO A 237 -5.04 10.41 -3.82
N THR A 238 -5.01 9.13 -3.46
CA THR A 238 -3.77 8.39 -3.17
C THR A 238 -3.78 7.10 -3.98
N PHE A 239 -2.61 6.66 -4.43
CA PHE A 239 -2.51 5.48 -5.27
C PHE A 239 -1.17 4.79 -5.17
N HIS A 240 -1.11 3.60 -5.75
CA HIS A 240 0.15 2.89 -6.04
C HIS A 240 0.22 2.61 -7.53
N GLY A 241 1.42 2.47 -8.04
CA GLY A 241 1.67 2.30 -9.47
C GLY A 241 2.91 1.48 -9.75
N VAL A 242 3.10 1.21 -11.03
CA VAL A 242 4.23 0.47 -11.56
C VAL A 242 5.19 1.45 -12.21
N THR A 243 6.45 1.35 -11.85
CA THR A 243 7.56 2.05 -12.50
C THR A 243 8.53 1.06 -13.12
N ALA A 244 9.07 1.38 -14.28
CA ALA A 244 10.07 0.56 -14.96
C ALA A 244 11.34 1.38 -15.22
N VAL A 245 12.50 0.74 -15.16
CA VAL A 245 13.75 1.36 -15.63
C VAL A 245 13.63 1.66 -17.12
N GLU A 246 13.92 2.89 -17.54
CA GLU A 246 13.67 3.34 -18.90
C GLU A 246 14.46 2.53 -19.94
N ASP A 247 15.72 2.22 -19.63
CA ASP A 247 16.57 1.38 -20.47
C ASP A 247 16.02 -0.04 -20.64
N PHE A 248 15.47 -0.62 -19.56
CA PHE A 248 14.82 -1.92 -19.61
C PHE A 248 13.56 -1.85 -20.50
N ALA A 249 12.71 -0.84 -20.30
CA ALA A 249 11.51 -0.63 -21.10
C ALA A 249 11.80 -0.50 -22.60
N LYS A 250 12.90 0.18 -22.97
CA LYS A 250 13.36 0.33 -24.37
C LYS A 250 13.98 -0.94 -24.95
N LYS A 251 14.81 -1.65 -24.17
CA LYS A 251 15.53 -2.85 -24.62
C LYS A 251 14.66 -4.10 -24.62
N ARG A 252 13.59 -4.12 -23.81
CA ARG A 252 12.69 -5.27 -23.60
C ARG A 252 11.21 -4.84 -23.63
N PRO A 253 10.74 -4.14 -24.68
CA PRO A 253 9.37 -3.62 -24.72
C PRO A 253 8.31 -4.73 -24.68
N ALA A 254 8.59 -5.89 -25.28
CA ALA A 254 7.68 -7.04 -25.27
C ALA A 254 7.51 -7.65 -23.86
N VAL A 255 8.58 -7.67 -23.06
CA VAL A 255 8.57 -8.16 -21.66
C VAL A 255 7.76 -7.21 -20.78
N LEU A 256 7.93 -5.89 -20.94
CA LEU A 256 7.14 -4.91 -20.21
C LEU A 256 5.65 -4.96 -20.61
N GLU A 257 5.36 -5.11 -21.90
CA GLU A 257 4.00 -5.29 -22.38
C GLU A 257 3.36 -6.58 -21.82
N ALA A 258 4.12 -7.68 -21.77
CA ALA A 258 3.69 -8.93 -21.14
C ALA A 258 3.37 -8.74 -19.64
N PHE A 259 4.17 -7.97 -18.91
CA PHE A 259 3.91 -7.62 -17.51
C PHE A 259 2.58 -6.85 -17.37
N LEU A 260 2.37 -5.81 -18.17
CA LEU A 260 1.19 -4.96 -18.09
C LEU A 260 -0.09 -5.70 -18.51
N LYS A 261 -0.01 -6.61 -19.50
CA LYS A 261 -1.10 -7.54 -19.84
C LYS A 261 -1.40 -8.49 -18.68
N ALA A 262 -0.37 -9.04 -18.04
CA ALA A 262 -0.54 -9.91 -16.88
C ALA A 262 -1.19 -9.17 -15.70
N GLN A 263 -0.77 -7.93 -15.44
CA GLN A 263 -1.37 -7.05 -14.45
C GLN A 263 -2.85 -6.82 -14.74
N ALA A 264 -3.21 -6.49 -15.98
CA ALA A 264 -4.61 -6.30 -16.39
C ALA A 264 -5.45 -7.56 -16.16
N GLN A 265 -4.90 -8.75 -16.47
CA GLN A 265 -5.54 -10.03 -16.19
C GLN A 265 -5.71 -10.30 -14.69
N ALA A 266 -4.74 -9.91 -13.86
CA ALA A 266 -4.82 -10.02 -12.40
C ALA A 266 -5.88 -9.07 -11.82
N THR A 267 -5.98 -7.85 -12.35
CA THR A 267 -7.05 -6.89 -12.01
C THR A 267 -8.42 -7.48 -12.37
N ALA A 268 -8.62 -7.95 -13.60
CA ALA A 268 -9.89 -8.55 -14.02
C ALA A 268 -10.28 -9.78 -13.17
N TYR A 269 -9.30 -10.61 -12.78
CA TYR A 269 -9.54 -11.73 -11.86
C TYR A 269 -9.98 -11.25 -10.47
N LEU A 270 -9.34 -10.21 -9.94
CA LEU A 270 -9.70 -9.62 -8.65
C LEU A 270 -11.15 -9.12 -8.67
N ASP A 271 -11.52 -8.36 -9.70
CA ASP A 271 -12.85 -7.77 -9.84
C ASP A 271 -13.94 -8.85 -9.98
N ALA A 272 -13.67 -9.91 -10.75
CA ALA A 272 -14.62 -11.01 -10.95
C ALA A 272 -14.71 -11.97 -9.75
N HIS A 273 -13.64 -12.08 -8.96
CA HIS A 273 -13.52 -13.06 -7.88
C HIS A 273 -12.91 -12.47 -6.60
N PRO A 274 -13.50 -11.41 -6.02
CA PRO A 274 -12.86 -10.63 -4.95
C PRO A 274 -12.60 -11.46 -3.68
N VAL A 275 -13.52 -12.36 -3.31
CA VAL A 275 -13.33 -13.28 -2.18
C VAL A 275 -12.15 -14.24 -2.43
N ALA A 276 -12.14 -14.91 -3.58
CA ALA A 276 -11.06 -15.86 -3.91
C ALA A 276 -9.71 -15.15 -4.04
N ALA A 277 -9.69 -13.94 -4.60
CA ALA A 277 -8.50 -13.11 -4.68
C ALA A 277 -7.98 -12.73 -3.28
N ALA A 278 -8.86 -12.28 -2.38
CA ALA A 278 -8.51 -11.96 -1.00
C ALA A 278 -7.96 -13.18 -0.25
N GLU A 279 -8.56 -14.36 -0.40
CA GLU A 279 -8.08 -15.61 0.20
C GLU A 279 -6.72 -16.04 -0.37
N LYS A 280 -6.48 -15.86 -1.66
CA LYS A 280 -5.20 -16.17 -2.31
C LYS A 280 -4.08 -15.26 -1.80
N VAL A 281 -4.36 -13.95 -1.69
CA VAL A 281 -3.44 -12.96 -1.12
C VAL A 281 -3.20 -13.24 0.37
N ALA A 282 -4.24 -13.57 1.13
CA ALA A 282 -4.13 -13.95 2.55
C ALA A 282 -3.19 -15.14 2.74
N LYS A 283 -3.38 -16.20 1.95
CA LYS A 283 -2.50 -17.39 1.97
C LYS A 283 -1.05 -17.05 1.66
N ALA A 284 -0.80 -16.14 0.72
CA ALA A 284 0.56 -15.76 0.33
C ALA A 284 1.26 -14.84 1.33
N THR A 285 0.51 -14.05 2.11
CA THR A 285 1.05 -12.96 2.95
C THR A 285 1.02 -13.26 4.45
N GLY A 286 0.14 -14.18 4.86
CA GLY A 286 -0.20 -14.44 6.26
C GLY A 286 -1.17 -13.41 6.86
N LEU A 287 -1.67 -12.44 6.08
CA LEU A 287 -2.72 -11.52 6.55
C LEU A 287 -4.07 -12.25 6.64
N PRO A 288 -4.95 -11.88 7.59
CA PRO A 288 -6.32 -12.38 7.61
C PRO A 288 -7.05 -11.99 6.32
N ALA A 289 -7.78 -12.93 5.72
CA ALA A 289 -8.47 -12.68 4.45
C ALA A 289 -9.54 -11.59 4.58
N GLU A 290 -10.16 -11.42 5.75
CA GLU A 290 -11.14 -10.38 6.01
C GLU A 290 -10.49 -8.99 6.04
N THR A 291 -9.24 -8.90 6.49
CA THR A 291 -8.44 -7.67 6.41
C THR A 291 -8.01 -7.40 4.98
N VAL A 292 -7.66 -8.40 4.18
CA VAL A 292 -7.37 -8.20 2.75
C VAL A 292 -8.64 -7.75 2.01
N TYR A 293 -9.75 -8.41 2.28
CA TYR A 293 -11.05 -8.17 1.64
C TYR A 293 -11.61 -6.78 1.97
N LEU A 294 -11.31 -6.21 3.14
CA LEU A 294 -11.68 -4.82 3.47
C LEU A 294 -11.25 -3.82 2.37
N TYR A 295 -10.13 -4.08 1.70
CA TYR A 295 -9.60 -3.16 0.70
C TYR A 295 -9.70 -3.69 -0.73
N ASN A 296 -9.66 -5.01 -0.92
CA ASN A 296 -9.70 -5.65 -2.24
C ASN A 296 -11.03 -6.35 -2.56
N GLY A 297 -12.01 -6.23 -1.66
CA GLY A 297 -13.34 -6.78 -1.83
C GLY A 297 -14.15 -6.08 -2.91
N ALA A 298 -15.36 -6.57 -3.17
CA ALA A 298 -16.25 -5.98 -4.16
C ALA A 298 -16.59 -4.51 -3.87
N GLN A 299 -16.68 -4.14 -2.58
CA GLN A 299 -16.87 -2.77 -2.11
C GLN A 299 -15.60 -2.22 -1.42
N GLY A 300 -14.45 -2.85 -1.68
CA GLY A 300 -13.20 -2.56 -1.00
C GLY A 300 -12.77 -1.10 -1.15
N ILE A 301 -12.02 -0.60 -0.16
CA ILE A 301 -11.55 0.79 -0.15
C ILE A 301 -10.69 1.14 -1.39
N ALA A 302 -9.98 0.18 -1.96
CA ALA A 302 -9.16 0.38 -3.15
C ALA A 302 -9.96 0.07 -4.43
N THR A 303 -9.91 0.99 -5.40
CA THR A 303 -10.28 0.70 -6.79
C THR A 303 -9.04 0.21 -7.55
N PHE A 304 -9.11 -0.97 -8.16
CA PHE A 304 -8.02 -1.53 -8.96
C PHE A 304 -8.21 -1.22 -10.44
N ASP A 305 -7.24 -0.53 -11.03
CA ASP A 305 -7.29 -0.16 -12.44
C ASP A 305 -5.87 0.12 -12.95
N PRO A 306 -5.40 -0.54 -14.03
CA PRO A 306 -4.11 -0.24 -14.63
C PRO A 306 -4.04 1.15 -15.29
N ALA A 307 -5.16 1.78 -15.63
CA ALA A 307 -5.18 3.05 -16.36
C ALA A 307 -4.61 4.23 -15.55
N ILE A 308 -3.83 5.09 -16.20
CA ILE A 308 -3.27 6.30 -15.58
C ILE A 308 -4.25 7.45 -15.75
N ARG A 309 -4.99 7.76 -14.69
CA ARG A 309 -6.03 8.81 -14.69
C ARG A 309 -5.43 10.19 -14.46
N PRO A 310 -5.94 11.25 -15.12
CA PRO A 310 -5.49 12.62 -14.88
C PRO A 310 -5.53 13.04 -13.41
N GLN A 311 -6.59 12.68 -12.67
CA GLN A 311 -6.72 12.98 -11.25
C GLN A 311 -5.58 12.40 -10.39
N LEU A 312 -5.03 11.25 -10.78
CA LEU A 312 -3.90 10.63 -10.09
C LEU A 312 -2.58 11.33 -10.43
N VAL A 313 -2.42 11.78 -11.68
CA VAL A 313 -1.27 12.58 -12.10
C VAL A 313 -1.27 13.95 -11.40
N ASP A 314 -2.43 14.58 -11.26
CA ASP A 314 -2.58 15.85 -10.54
C ASP A 314 -2.24 15.69 -9.05
N ALA A 315 -2.74 14.63 -8.40
CA ALA A 315 -2.37 14.32 -7.02
C ALA A 315 -0.85 14.09 -6.87
N LEU A 316 -0.23 13.38 -7.82
CA LEU A 316 1.21 13.15 -7.85
C LEU A 316 2.00 14.47 -7.98
N LYS A 317 1.50 15.45 -8.73
CA LYS A 317 2.09 16.80 -8.80
C LYS A 317 2.03 17.52 -7.46
N GLU A 318 0.92 17.40 -6.74
CA GLU A 318 0.82 17.97 -5.39
C GLU A 318 1.81 17.33 -4.41
N ASP A 319 2.01 16.01 -4.50
CA ASP A 319 2.91 15.25 -3.60
C ASP A 319 4.37 15.71 -3.67
N VAL A 320 4.80 16.24 -4.83
CA VAL A 320 6.15 16.81 -4.99
C VAL A 320 6.44 17.88 -3.95
N SER A 321 5.46 18.75 -3.64
CA SER A 321 5.63 19.81 -2.64
C SER A 321 5.90 19.27 -1.24
N VAL A 322 5.18 18.22 -0.83
CA VAL A 322 5.34 17.57 0.48
C VAL A 322 6.72 16.95 0.60
N LEU A 323 7.19 16.26 -0.44
CA LEU A 323 8.52 15.65 -0.46
C LEU A 323 9.65 16.68 -0.48
N LYS A 324 9.46 17.82 -1.17
CA LYS A 324 10.41 18.94 -1.18
C LYS A 324 10.54 19.59 0.20
N ASP A 325 9.41 19.87 0.86
CA ASP A 325 9.39 20.42 2.22
C ASP A 325 10.12 19.48 3.20
N ALA A 326 9.94 18.17 3.03
CA ALA A 326 10.62 17.14 3.80
C ALA A 326 12.09 16.90 3.38
N LYS A 327 12.61 17.63 2.37
CA LYS A 327 13.96 17.48 1.81
C LYS A 327 14.28 16.07 1.31
N LEU A 328 13.26 15.31 0.91
CA LEU A 328 13.39 13.94 0.41
C LEU A 328 13.66 13.90 -1.10
N THR A 329 13.22 14.91 -1.83
CA THR A 329 13.44 15.08 -3.27
C THR A 329 13.68 16.55 -3.63
N GLY A 330 14.31 16.77 -4.80
CA GLY A 330 14.33 18.06 -5.47
C GLY A 330 13.11 18.22 -6.39
N ASP A 331 13.25 18.94 -7.50
CA ASP A 331 12.18 19.03 -8.48
C ASP A 331 11.99 17.71 -9.23
N VAL A 332 10.73 17.29 -9.38
CA VAL A 332 10.33 16.13 -10.18
C VAL A 332 9.43 16.62 -11.31
N ASP A 333 9.84 16.35 -12.55
CA ASP A 333 9.03 16.57 -13.73
C ASP A 333 8.06 15.38 -13.88
N VAL A 334 6.85 15.55 -13.32
CA VAL A 334 5.83 14.50 -13.28
C VAL A 334 5.34 14.16 -14.69
N ASP A 335 5.17 15.15 -15.55
CA ASP A 335 4.69 14.93 -16.92
C ASP A 335 5.71 14.15 -17.76
N ALA A 336 7.01 14.39 -17.55
CA ALA A 336 8.02 13.54 -18.14
C ALA A 336 8.01 12.13 -17.52
N PHE A 337 7.86 12.01 -16.20
CA PHE A 337 7.94 10.72 -15.50
C PHE A 337 6.80 9.74 -15.88
N VAL A 338 5.60 10.25 -16.08
CA VAL A 338 4.41 9.46 -16.42
C VAL A 338 4.39 9.11 -17.91
N ASP A 339 4.25 7.83 -18.24
CA ASP A 339 4.21 7.35 -19.62
C ASP A 339 3.10 6.31 -19.82
N ASP A 340 1.90 6.78 -20.16
CA ASP A 340 0.72 5.94 -20.34
C ASP A 340 0.72 5.11 -21.63
N ARG A 341 1.66 5.38 -22.55
CA ARG A 341 1.75 4.68 -23.85
C ARG A 341 1.94 3.18 -23.66
N TYR A 342 2.66 2.77 -22.61
CA TYR A 342 2.91 1.35 -22.30
C TYR A 342 1.62 0.62 -21.91
N VAL A 343 0.87 1.13 -20.93
CA VAL A 343 -0.39 0.51 -20.51
C VAL A 343 -1.47 0.63 -21.60
N LYS A 344 -1.55 1.75 -22.30
CA LYS A 344 -2.47 1.92 -23.42
C LYS A 344 -2.21 0.92 -24.54
N LYS A 345 -0.95 0.59 -24.82
CA LYS A 345 -0.59 -0.48 -25.77
C LYS A 345 -1.00 -1.86 -25.26
N ALA A 346 -0.79 -2.13 -23.98
CA ALA A 346 -1.11 -3.42 -23.37
C ALA A 346 -2.62 -3.72 -23.34
N LEU A 347 -3.46 -2.72 -23.02
CA LEU A 347 -4.92 -2.84 -22.97
C LEU A 347 -5.59 -2.65 -24.35
N GLY A 348 -4.95 -1.90 -25.23
CA GLY A 348 -5.58 -1.39 -26.43
C GLY A 348 -6.37 -0.10 -26.17
N PRO A 349 -6.55 0.76 -27.21
CA PRO A 349 -7.07 2.11 -27.03
C PRO A 349 -8.54 2.16 -26.58
N ALA A 350 -9.36 1.17 -26.97
CA ALA A 350 -10.77 1.12 -26.60
C ALA A 350 -10.95 0.78 -25.11
N GLU A 351 -10.31 -0.30 -24.63
CA GLU A 351 -10.37 -0.68 -23.20
C GLU A 351 -9.75 0.41 -22.31
N TYR A 352 -8.64 1.01 -22.75
CA TYR A 352 -8.03 2.12 -22.00
C TYR A 352 -9.00 3.31 -21.85
N ALA A 353 -9.72 3.68 -22.91
CA ALA A 353 -10.70 4.76 -22.88
C ALA A 353 -11.91 4.41 -21.99
N GLU A 354 -12.41 3.18 -22.05
CA GLU A 354 -13.49 2.69 -21.19
C GLU A 354 -13.11 2.78 -19.71
N ARG A 355 -11.89 2.34 -19.36
CA ARG A 355 -11.37 2.43 -17.99
C ARG A 355 -11.27 3.87 -17.51
N LEU A 356 -10.76 4.78 -18.32
CA LEU A 356 -10.71 6.21 -17.96
C LEU A 356 -12.10 6.81 -17.71
N ALA A 357 -13.11 6.37 -18.46
CA ALA A 357 -14.50 6.82 -18.30
C ALA A 357 -15.22 6.17 -17.11
N ALA A 358 -14.77 4.99 -16.67
CA ALA A 358 -15.38 4.28 -15.56
C ALA A 358 -15.21 5.05 -14.25
N THR A 359 -16.29 5.11 -13.47
CA THR A 359 -16.31 5.65 -12.10
C THR A 359 -16.29 4.50 -11.10
N PRO A 360 -15.61 4.64 -9.94
CA PRO A 360 -15.75 3.70 -8.85
C PRO A 360 -17.23 3.52 -8.47
N PRO A 361 -17.65 2.31 -8.06
CA PRO A 361 -19.02 2.10 -7.59
C PRO A 361 -19.29 2.93 -6.33
N GLU A 362 -20.56 3.29 -6.14
CA GLU A 362 -21.00 3.92 -4.90
C GLU A 362 -20.74 3.00 -3.71
N PRO A 363 -20.20 3.51 -2.59
CA PRO A 363 -19.91 2.68 -1.42
C PRO A 363 -21.15 1.99 -0.87
N ALA A 364 -21.10 0.66 -0.74
CA ALA A 364 -22.16 -0.13 -0.13
C ALA A 364 -21.63 -1.00 1.02
N GLY A 365 -22.50 -1.26 2.00
CA GLY A 365 -22.21 -2.24 3.04
C GLY A 365 -22.28 -3.66 2.49
N GLU A 366 -21.50 -4.57 3.05
CA GLU A 366 -21.53 -5.97 2.65
C GLU A 366 -21.24 -6.91 3.83
N VAL A 367 -21.82 -8.11 3.77
CA VAL A 367 -21.57 -9.20 4.71
C VAL A 367 -20.87 -10.32 3.97
N TRP A 368 -19.81 -10.86 4.56
CA TRP A 368 -19.18 -12.09 4.11
C TRP A 368 -19.65 -13.23 5.02
N PRO A 369 -20.52 -14.15 4.55
CA PRO A 369 -20.92 -15.33 5.33
C PRO A 369 -19.80 -16.36 5.47
N LYS A 370 -19.85 -17.15 6.54
CA LYS A 370 -18.92 -18.27 6.76
C LYS A 370 -19.04 -19.30 5.63
N GLY A 371 -17.90 -19.72 5.09
CA GLY A 371 -17.84 -20.70 4.00
C GLY A 371 -18.30 -20.19 2.62
N ALA A 372 -18.74 -18.94 2.51
CA ALA A 372 -19.20 -18.38 1.23
C ALA A 372 -18.03 -17.89 0.37
N HIS A 373 -18.16 -18.11 -0.95
CA HIS A 373 -17.24 -17.61 -1.97
C HIS A 373 -17.65 -16.24 -2.55
N LYS A 374 -18.70 -15.63 -2.00
CA LYS A 374 -19.19 -14.30 -2.36
C LYS A 374 -19.66 -13.57 -1.10
N SER A 375 -19.52 -12.25 -1.10
CA SER A 375 -20.21 -11.40 -0.13
C SER A 375 -21.65 -11.13 -0.58
N VAL A 376 -22.45 -10.61 0.35
CA VAL A 376 -23.82 -10.17 0.14
C VAL A 376 -23.87 -8.65 0.38
N PRO A 377 -24.18 -7.84 -0.64
CA PRO A 377 -24.29 -6.39 -0.47
C PRO A 377 -25.61 -5.99 0.20
N PHE A 378 -25.62 -4.84 0.86
CA PHE A 378 -26.78 -4.26 1.53
C PHE A 378 -26.96 -2.80 1.12
N ALA A 379 -28.22 -2.42 0.87
CA ALA A 379 -28.59 -1.09 0.41
C ALA A 379 -28.42 0.01 1.47
N SER A 380 -28.36 -0.35 2.76
CA SER A 380 -28.11 0.60 3.85
C SER A 380 -27.44 -0.06 5.06
N PRO A 381 -26.77 0.71 5.92
CA PRO A 381 -26.27 0.22 7.20
C PRO A 381 -27.37 -0.40 8.08
N ASP A 382 -28.58 0.18 8.10
CA ASP A 382 -29.71 -0.37 8.86
C ASP A 382 -30.15 -1.76 8.36
N ALA A 383 -30.20 -1.94 7.03
CA ALA A 383 -30.54 -3.23 6.44
C ALA A 383 -29.47 -4.29 6.73
N LEU A 384 -28.21 -3.89 6.71
CA LEU A 384 -27.09 -4.75 7.09
C LEU A 384 -27.18 -5.13 8.58
N LEU A 385 -27.40 -4.18 9.48
CA LEU A 385 -27.53 -4.46 10.92
C LEU A 385 -28.72 -5.37 11.24
N ARG A 386 -29.87 -5.19 10.56
CA ARG A 386 -31.02 -6.11 10.65
C ARG A 386 -30.65 -7.54 10.30
N HIS A 387 -29.93 -7.72 9.19
CA HIS A 387 -29.47 -9.04 8.79
C HIS A 387 -28.51 -9.64 9.82
N LEU A 388 -27.54 -8.84 10.30
CA LEU A 388 -26.58 -9.28 11.30
C LEU A 388 -27.23 -9.67 12.63
N ALA A 389 -28.27 -8.95 13.06
CA ALA A 389 -28.96 -9.26 14.31
C ALA A 389 -29.53 -10.68 14.34
N GLY A 390 -30.03 -11.19 13.19
CA GLY A 390 -30.57 -12.54 13.05
C GLY A 390 -29.57 -13.64 12.68
N HIS A 391 -28.35 -13.30 12.23
CA HIS A 391 -27.41 -14.26 11.63
C HIS A 391 -25.99 -14.18 12.20
N ARG A 392 -25.82 -13.69 13.44
CA ARG A 392 -24.49 -13.41 14.03
C ARG A 392 -23.50 -14.58 13.93
N ASP A 393 -23.97 -15.80 14.17
CA ASP A 393 -23.13 -17.00 14.16
C ASP A 393 -22.76 -17.51 12.76
N GLU A 394 -23.35 -16.95 11.71
CA GLU A 394 -23.12 -17.32 10.30
C GLU A 394 -22.20 -16.34 9.57
N VAL A 395 -21.81 -15.25 10.23
CA VAL A 395 -21.03 -14.15 9.62
C VAL A 395 -19.54 -14.35 9.86
N ARG A 396 -18.75 -14.22 8.78
CA ARG A 396 -17.27 -14.21 8.83
C ARG A 396 -16.73 -12.80 9.05
N ALA A 397 -17.29 -11.83 8.35
CA ALA A 397 -17.03 -10.41 8.51
C ALA A 397 -18.20 -9.59 7.98
N ALA A 398 -18.37 -8.37 8.49
CA ALA A 398 -19.31 -7.40 7.98
C ALA A 398 -18.64 -6.05 7.85
N TYR A 399 -18.99 -5.33 6.79
CA TYR A 399 -18.35 -4.10 6.39
C TYR A 399 -19.40 -3.03 6.10
N VAL A 400 -19.12 -1.80 6.50
CA VAL A 400 -20.02 -0.66 6.34
C VAL A 400 -19.24 0.57 5.86
N PRO A 401 -19.79 1.35 4.92
CA PRO A 401 -19.15 2.57 4.46
C PRO A 401 -19.35 3.70 5.48
N ASP A 402 -18.30 4.44 5.78
CA ASP A 402 -18.36 5.67 6.59
C ASP A 402 -19.41 6.64 6.03
N ALA A 403 -20.26 7.19 6.91
CA ALA A 403 -21.37 8.04 6.53
C ALA A 403 -20.96 9.38 5.87
N THR A 404 -19.69 9.78 5.99
CA THR A 404 -19.15 11.03 5.44
C THR A 404 -18.22 10.78 4.25
N THR A 405 -17.27 9.86 4.41
CA THR A 405 -16.21 9.63 3.40
C THR A 405 -16.54 8.46 2.47
N GLY A 406 -17.46 7.58 2.85
CA GLY A 406 -17.74 6.33 2.14
C GLY A 406 -16.66 5.27 2.32
N THR A 407 -15.61 5.52 3.12
CA THR A 407 -14.55 4.54 3.38
C THR A 407 -15.15 3.31 4.04
N LEU A 408 -14.97 2.14 3.42
CA LEU A 408 -15.41 0.88 3.98
C LEU A 408 -14.65 0.56 5.27
N TRP A 409 -15.36 0.11 6.31
CA TRP A 409 -14.79 -0.27 7.60
C TRP A 409 -15.45 -1.51 8.17
N PHE A 410 -14.81 -2.19 9.13
CA PHE A 410 -15.44 -3.29 9.85
C PHE A 410 -16.62 -2.78 10.68
N ALA A 411 -17.80 -3.40 10.54
CA ALA A 411 -19.04 -2.95 11.17
C ALA A 411 -18.95 -2.94 12.71
N ASP A 412 -18.25 -3.91 13.29
CA ASP A 412 -18.02 -4.05 14.73
C ASP A 412 -16.92 -3.12 15.26
N GLN A 413 -16.14 -2.50 14.38
CA GLN A 413 -15.08 -1.53 14.72
C GLN A 413 -15.46 -0.09 14.34
N ALA A 414 -16.65 0.14 13.79
CA ALA A 414 -17.15 1.45 13.44
C ALA A 414 -17.71 2.18 14.67
N VAL A 415 -17.61 3.51 14.67
CA VAL A 415 -18.34 4.37 15.61
C VAL A 415 -19.75 4.53 15.09
N TRP A 416 -20.74 4.02 15.82
CA TRP A 416 -22.14 4.11 15.42
C TRP A 416 -22.82 5.33 16.03
N VAL A 417 -23.58 6.06 15.22
CA VAL A 417 -24.47 7.15 15.65
C VAL A 417 -25.90 6.77 15.31
N ALA A 418 -26.78 6.84 16.31
CA ALA A 418 -28.22 6.79 16.10
C ALA A 418 -28.76 8.21 15.93
N ASP A 419 -29.47 8.48 14.85
CA ASP A 419 -30.14 9.74 14.57
C ASP A 419 -31.60 9.46 14.16
N GLY A 420 -32.52 9.61 15.11
CA GLY A 420 -33.88 9.10 14.97
C GLY A 420 -33.88 7.59 14.72
N GLY A 421 -34.43 7.19 13.57
CA GLY A 421 -34.45 5.79 13.11
C GLY A 421 -33.25 5.38 12.24
N ARG A 422 -32.29 6.29 11.96
CA ARG A 422 -31.12 6.01 11.13
C ARG A 422 -29.94 5.58 11.99
N LEU A 423 -29.20 4.57 11.51
CA LEU A 423 -27.93 4.13 12.09
C LEU A 423 -26.78 4.47 11.13
N LEU A 424 -25.89 5.33 11.57
CA LEU A 424 -24.80 5.90 10.77
C LEU A 424 -23.45 5.42 11.30
N PRO A 425 -22.67 4.68 10.51
CA PRO A 425 -21.33 4.26 10.87
C PRO A 425 -20.30 5.35 10.51
N PHE A 426 -19.28 5.49 11.33
CA PHE A 426 -18.13 6.36 11.09
C PHE A 426 -16.84 5.59 11.38
N VAL A 427 -15.80 5.83 10.58
CA VAL A 427 -14.46 5.28 10.81
C VAL A 427 -13.82 5.91 12.04
N ALA A 428 -13.88 7.25 12.15
CA ALA A 428 -13.20 8.01 13.20
C ALA A 428 -14.19 8.69 14.17
N PRO A 429 -13.88 8.75 15.48
CA PRO A 429 -14.72 9.46 16.45
C PRO A 429 -14.88 10.96 16.15
N GLU A 430 -13.89 11.60 15.54
CA GLU A 430 -13.92 13.03 15.23
C GLU A 430 -15.00 13.37 14.19
N THR A 431 -15.15 12.57 13.13
CA THR A 431 -16.20 12.78 12.11
C THR A 431 -17.59 12.49 12.67
N ALA A 432 -17.73 11.48 13.53
CA ALA A 432 -18.97 11.25 14.27
C ALA A 432 -19.34 12.46 15.14
N ARG A 433 -18.39 13.04 15.90
CA ARG A 433 -18.65 14.25 16.71
C ARG A 433 -19.02 15.46 15.85
N ALA A 434 -18.37 15.64 14.71
CA ALA A 434 -18.73 16.70 13.77
C ALA A 434 -20.18 16.55 13.27
N TYR A 435 -20.62 15.32 12.98
CA TYR A 435 -22.02 15.04 12.66
C TYR A 435 -22.96 15.42 13.82
N LEU A 436 -22.66 14.97 15.04
CA LEU A 436 -23.48 15.24 16.23
C LEU A 436 -23.66 16.74 16.51
N ALA A 437 -22.64 17.56 16.27
CA ALA A 437 -22.71 19.00 16.46
C ALA A 437 -23.79 19.69 15.61
N GLY A 438 -24.17 19.09 14.48
CA GLY A 438 -25.25 19.55 13.61
C GLY A 438 -26.61 18.87 13.84
N HIS A 439 -26.69 17.84 14.70
CA HIS A 439 -27.85 16.95 14.83
C HIS A 439 -28.21 16.72 16.31
N GLY A 440 -28.97 17.65 16.90
CA GLY A 440 -29.26 17.66 18.34
C GLY A 440 -30.02 16.45 18.91
N GLY A 441 -30.63 15.61 18.06
CA GLY A 441 -31.26 14.36 18.45
C GLY A 441 -30.38 13.12 18.29
N ALA A 442 -29.20 13.27 17.70
CA ALA A 442 -28.31 12.16 17.41
C ALA A 442 -27.41 11.85 18.62
N ARG A 443 -27.03 10.58 18.77
CA ARG A 443 -26.08 10.14 19.82
C ARG A 443 -25.22 8.98 19.36
N VAL A 444 -24.00 8.89 19.90
CA VAL A 444 -23.19 7.68 19.75
C VAL A 444 -23.89 6.50 20.45
N VAL A 445 -23.89 5.35 19.80
CA VAL A 445 -24.38 4.08 20.33
C VAL A 445 -23.28 3.02 20.20
N THR A 446 -23.28 2.04 21.09
CA THR A 446 -22.45 0.85 20.94
C THR A 446 -22.91 0.02 19.73
N TYR A 447 -22.03 -0.83 19.21
CA TYR A 447 -22.41 -1.76 18.13
C TYR A 447 -23.54 -2.71 18.56
N ALA A 448 -23.55 -3.15 19.83
CA ALA A 448 -24.64 -3.96 20.38
C ALA A 448 -25.98 -3.21 20.38
N GLU A 449 -26.00 -1.96 20.86
CA GLU A 449 -27.19 -1.10 20.78
C GLU A 449 -27.62 -0.84 19.33
N ALA A 450 -26.69 -0.69 18.39
CA ALA A 450 -27.00 -0.51 16.98
C ALA A 450 -27.71 -1.75 16.41
N LEU A 451 -27.23 -2.96 16.72
CA LEU A 451 -27.89 -4.21 16.33
C LEU A 451 -29.29 -4.35 16.94
N GLU A 452 -29.46 -4.04 18.23
CA GLU A 452 -30.76 -4.07 18.91
C GLU A 452 -31.74 -3.07 18.31
N ARG A 453 -31.29 -1.85 17.99
CA ARG A 453 -32.11 -0.81 17.37
C ARG A 453 -32.55 -1.14 15.95
N ALA A 454 -31.76 -1.93 15.24
CA ALA A 454 -32.10 -2.35 13.89
C ALA A 454 -33.16 -3.46 13.88
N SER A 455 -33.21 -4.29 14.94
CA SER A 455 -33.98 -5.54 15.03
C SER A 455 -35.49 -5.37 15.06
#